data_AF-A0A1C0VSP8-F1
#
_entry.id   AF-A0A1C0VSP8-F1
#
_cell.length_a   1.000
_cell.length_b   1.000
_cell.length_c   1.000
_cell.angle_alpha   90.00
_cell.angle_beta   90.00
_cell.angle_gamma   90.00
#
_symmetry.space_group_name_H-M   'P 1'
#
loop_
_entity.id
_entity.type
_entity.pdbx_description
1 polymer ?
#
loop_
_entity_poly.entity_id
_entity_poly.type
_entity_poly.pdbx_seq_one_letter_code
_entity_poly.pdbx_strand_id
1 'polypeptide(L)'
;MIQFTRIYNSYGSLVRSLLSRLAIVSVCFTLVACPKKEPWDCAASESVSNKHDNATRITPIIQIDGTPSMQGFVQNIRRDNYGPFFDDQGRPIADPNGRSIFNRTLRLIDDTFAAFPKSESPKYYRFGTKREDKSFGNKSDKARYPNFYGDYFLDKDKYHYLGDAKIDKAIIPVDGDVSDEISIIVTDLYQQNAVISDVIASLRKHYLEKQYAVGVIALKSQFDGTVYDINLGGNSQDYRTSDQYPQKFRPFYLLVLGTYDNVSRFFDTFKDKSKNVGLNFAENKFVIFSSLLVKETSMLNITKPTLDNNGIERQFTINDGQVMIEVKNEQTIDRLMITNKAKDMEKINYQVDYQPLSYTLPIRPESIEFKIQGDFNNNTKDFSPDQNIDKIFNLGNAKFLNNRLLTFEANLNTNEMQTGVYKFIVDLIPRKVESPKWWKEQNLSENDQFDGSRTYNLFPFLQDLSDLTIKSQQPIGHFCYILHKK
;
A
#
# COMPACT_ATOMS: atom_id res chain seq x y z
N MET A 1 70.14 -81.35 49.54
CA MET A 1 69.23 -81.81 48.47
C MET A 1 67.95 -80.99 48.58
N ILE A 2 67.72 -80.06 47.65
CA ILE A 2 66.41 -79.59 47.09
C ILE A 2 65.37 -79.04 48.11
N GLN A 3 64.67 -77.90 47.97
CA GLN A 3 64.57 -76.75 47.06
C GLN A 3 63.58 -75.72 47.72
N PHE A 4 63.70 -74.44 47.36
CA PHE A 4 62.66 -73.40 47.07
C PHE A 4 61.28 -73.48 47.81
N THR A 5 60.68 -72.41 48.36
CA THR A 5 60.31 -71.15 47.68
C THR A 5 59.61 -70.15 48.64
N ARG A 6 59.77 -68.85 48.36
CA ARG A 6 58.80 -67.72 48.43
C ARG A 6 58.40 -67.10 49.78
N ILE A 7 59.08 -65.98 50.03
CA ILE A 7 58.62 -64.76 50.69
C ILE A 7 57.51 -64.11 49.86
N TYR A 8 56.31 -63.88 50.42
CA TYR A 8 55.38 -62.81 50.01
C TYR A 8 54.21 -62.76 51.02
N ASN A 9 54.27 -61.87 52.00
CA ASN A 9 53.11 -61.47 52.81
C ASN A 9 53.40 -60.14 53.52
N SER A 10 53.29 -59.01 52.80
CA SER A 10 53.11 -57.68 53.42
C SER A 10 52.74 -56.61 52.37
N TYR A 11 51.79 -56.88 51.47
CA TYR A 11 51.30 -55.88 50.50
C TYR A 11 49.77 -55.88 50.32
N GLY A 12 49.03 -56.36 51.33
CA GLY A 12 47.56 -56.47 51.25
C GLY A 12 46.76 -55.27 51.78
N SER A 13 47.34 -54.41 52.62
CA SER A 13 46.55 -53.43 53.40
C SER A 13 46.68 -51.98 52.96
N LEU A 14 47.66 -51.62 52.10
CA LEU A 14 47.91 -50.23 51.70
C LEU A 14 47.25 -49.84 50.36
N VAL A 15 46.84 -50.81 49.55
CA VAL A 15 46.29 -50.56 48.21
C VAL A 15 44.78 -50.24 48.23
N ARG A 16 44.04 -50.66 49.27
CA ARG A 16 42.59 -50.37 49.38
C ARG A 16 42.26 -48.96 49.90
N SER A 17 43.22 -48.25 50.50
CA SER A 17 43.04 -46.89 51.01
C SER A 17 43.39 -45.80 49.97
N LEU A 18 44.28 -46.10 49.02
CA LEU A 18 44.61 -45.15 47.94
C LEU A 18 43.58 -45.15 46.81
N LEU A 19 42.91 -46.27 46.54
CA LEU A 19 41.91 -46.37 45.47
C LEU A 19 40.58 -45.68 45.82
N SER A 20 40.23 -45.52 47.11
CA SER A 20 39.02 -44.79 47.52
C SER A 20 39.23 -43.27 47.58
N ARG A 21 40.48 -42.78 47.58
CA ARG A 21 40.79 -41.34 47.53
C ARG A 21 41.13 -40.83 46.13
N LEU A 22 41.53 -41.71 45.20
CA LEU A 22 41.70 -41.36 43.78
C LEU A 22 40.37 -41.35 42.98
N ALA A 23 39.32 -42.02 43.47
CA ALA A 23 38.00 -42.00 42.83
C ALA A 23 37.19 -40.72 43.10
N ILE A 24 37.61 -39.86 44.05
CA ILE A 24 36.93 -38.60 44.36
C ILE A 24 37.60 -37.39 43.67
N VAL A 25 38.78 -37.57 43.05
CA VAL A 25 39.51 -36.49 42.36
C VAL A 25 39.32 -36.53 40.83
N SER A 26 38.61 -37.52 40.29
CA SER A 26 38.36 -37.64 38.84
C SER A 26 36.87 -37.67 38.47
N VAL A 27 36.01 -37.08 39.30
CA VAL A 27 34.61 -36.75 38.96
C VAL A 27 34.35 -35.25 39.23
N CYS A 28 35.36 -34.42 38.99
CA CYS A 28 35.17 -33.04 38.54
C CYS A 28 35.37 -33.01 37.01
N PHE A 29 34.75 -33.95 36.29
CA PHE A 29 34.33 -33.64 34.94
C PHE A 29 33.33 -32.51 35.10
N THR A 30 33.84 -31.31 34.88
CA THR A 30 33.08 -30.10 34.68
C THR A 30 31.84 -30.47 33.88
N LEU A 31 30.68 -30.44 34.55
CA LEU A 31 29.41 -30.27 33.88
C LEU A 31 29.48 -28.89 33.22
N VAL A 32 30.19 -28.82 32.09
CA VAL A 32 30.06 -27.72 31.15
C VAL A 32 28.65 -27.91 30.63
N ALA A 33 27.70 -27.27 31.32
CA ALA A 33 26.31 -27.25 30.91
C ALA A 33 26.32 -26.84 29.43
N CYS A 34 25.82 -27.71 28.55
CA CYS A 34 25.63 -27.31 27.16
C CYS A 34 24.77 -26.05 27.18
N PRO A 35 25.21 -24.94 26.56
CA PRO A 35 24.42 -23.72 26.51
C PRO A 35 23.04 -24.05 25.94
N LYS A 36 22.00 -23.44 26.52
CA LYS A 36 20.62 -23.65 26.06
C LYS A 36 20.55 -23.12 24.62
N LYS A 37 20.23 -24.01 23.69
CA LYS A 37 19.95 -23.64 22.30
C LYS A 37 18.59 -22.99 22.25
N GLU A 38 18.54 -21.75 21.80
CA GLU A 38 17.30 -21.03 21.59
C GLU A 38 17.15 -20.75 20.08
N PRO A 39 16.19 -21.41 19.41
CA PRO A 39 15.90 -21.08 18.02
C PRO A 39 15.20 -19.73 17.98
N TRP A 40 15.74 -18.80 17.20
CA TRP A 40 15.09 -17.53 16.94
C TRP A 40 14.75 -17.38 15.46
N ASP A 41 13.50 -17.01 15.22
CA ASP A 41 12.95 -16.78 13.89
C ASP A 41 12.48 -15.33 13.79
N CYS A 42 13.14 -14.58 12.93
CA CYS A 42 12.72 -13.24 12.53
C CYS A 42 11.87 -13.38 11.27
N ALA A 43 10.72 -14.04 11.41
CA ALA A 43 9.72 -14.01 10.36
C ALA A 43 9.01 -12.67 10.45
N ALA A 44 9.01 -11.90 9.36
CA ALA A 44 8.04 -10.82 9.24
C ALA A 44 6.65 -11.41 9.50
N SER A 45 5.77 -10.66 10.19
CA SER A 45 4.34 -11.01 10.20
C SER A 45 3.95 -11.28 8.75
N GLU A 46 3.31 -12.43 8.49
CA GLU A 46 2.94 -12.83 7.12
C GLU A 46 2.41 -11.58 6.43
N SER A 47 3.15 -11.10 5.43
CA SER A 47 2.59 -10.09 4.57
C SER A 47 1.28 -10.70 4.13
N VAL A 48 0.20 -9.92 4.20
CA VAL A 48 -0.97 -10.28 3.42
C VAL A 48 -0.53 -10.04 1.97
N SER A 49 0.36 -10.91 1.46
CA SER A 49 0.30 -11.30 0.08
C SER A 49 -1.14 -11.74 -0.01
N ASN A 50 -1.95 -10.87 -0.61
CA ASN A 50 -3.16 -11.35 -1.21
C ASN A 50 -2.67 -12.40 -2.20
N LYS A 51 -2.56 -13.65 -1.75
CA LYS A 51 -2.67 -14.85 -2.56
C LYS A 51 -4.12 -14.89 -3.05
N HIS A 52 -4.55 -13.80 -3.67
CA HIS A 52 -5.55 -13.88 -4.70
C HIS A 52 -4.75 -14.34 -5.90
N ASP A 53 -4.55 -15.66 -5.95
CA ASP A 53 -4.25 -16.39 -7.18
C ASP A 53 -4.99 -15.67 -8.30
N ASN A 54 -4.24 -15.17 -9.29
CA ASN A 54 -4.74 -14.47 -10.48
C ASN A 54 -6.23 -14.77 -10.69
N ALA A 55 -7.11 -13.87 -10.21
CA ALA A 55 -8.54 -14.13 -10.14
C ALA A 55 -8.96 -14.76 -11.47
N THR A 56 -9.35 -16.04 -11.42
CA THR A 56 -9.55 -16.83 -12.64
C THR A 56 -10.78 -16.37 -13.41
N ARG A 57 -11.57 -15.47 -12.82
CA ARG A 57 -12.71 -14.79 -13.41
C ARG A 57 -12.83 -13.42 -12.73
N ILE A 58 -13.08 -12.38 -13.53
CA ILE A 58 -13.33 -11.03 -13.02
C ILE A 58 -14.73 -10.61 -13.47
N THR A 59 -15.50 -10.01 -12.56
CA THR A 59 -16.83 -9.46 -12.82
C THR A 59 -16.75 -7.95 -12.86
N PRO A 60 -16.79 -7.32 -14.05
CA PRO A 60 -16.72 -5.87 -14.16
C PRO A 60 -18.09 -5.23 -13.91
N ILE A 61 -18.15 -4.32 -12.95
CA ILE A 61 -19.32 -3.49 -12.66
C ILE A 61 -18.99 -2.06 -13.05
N ILE A 62 -19.69 -1.48 -14.02
CA ILE A 62 -19.50 -0.07 -14.41
C ILE A 62 -20.72 0.71 -13.99
N GLN A 63 -20.50 1.78 -13.24
CA GLN A 63 -21.53 2.65 -12.70
C GLN A 63 -21.27 4.06 -13.21
N ILE A 64 -22.24 4.61 -13.94
CA ILE A 64 -22.12 5.94 -14.54
C ILE A 64 -23.08 6.88 -13.83
N ASP A 65 -22.54 7.98 -13.34
CA ASP A 65 -23.28 9.05 -12.69
C ASP A 65 -24.28 9.63 -13.69
N GLY A 66 -25.56 9.43 -13.43
CA GLY A 66 -26.65 9.79 -14.33
C GLY A 66 -27.26 11.16 -14.04
N THR A 67 -26.59 11.98 -13.21
CA THR A 67 -27.05 13.32 -12.84
C THR A 67 -26.80 14.34 -13.97
N PRO A 68 -27.50 15.48 -13.97
CA PRO A 68 -27.29 16.54 -14.96
C PRO A 68 -25.87 17.14 -14.97
N SER A 69 -25.09 17.03 -13.89
CA SER A 69 -23.71 17.55 -13.84
C SER A 69 -22.81 16.90 -14.89
N MET A 70 -23.11 15.65 -15.25
CA MET A 70 -22.37 14.88 -16.24
C MET A 70 -22.83 15.16 -17.68
N GLN A 71 -24.02 15.76 -17.87
CA GLN A 71 -24.60 15.99 -19.19
C GLN A 71 -23.67 16.81 -20.09
N GLY A 72 -22.96 17.80 -19.53
CA GLY A 72 -22.09 18.69 -20.31
C GLY A 72 -20.92 18.00 -21.01
N PHE A 73 -20.50 16.81 -20.56
CA PHE A 73 -19.41 16.04 -21.20
C PHE A 73 -19.81 15.36 -22.52
N VAL A 74 -21.12 15.22 -22.74
CA VAL A 74 -21.70 14.59 -23.92
C VAL A 74 -22.46 15.57 -24.82
N GLN A 75 -22.52 16.85 -24.43
CA GLN A 75 -23.03 17.90 -25.30
C GLN A 75 -22.00 18.24 -26.38
N ASN A 76 -22.48 18.42 -27.61
CA ASN A 76 -21.63 18.77 -28.75
C ASN A 76 -21.01 20.16 -28.54
N ILE A 77 -19.71 20.22 -28.24
CA ILE A 77 -18.96 21.46 -28.37
C ILE A 77 -18.92 21.83 -29.85
N ARG A 78 -19.76 22.80 -30.24
CA ARG A 78 -19.80 23.33 -31.61
C ARG A 78 -18.38 23.72 -32.03
N ARG A 79 -17.93 23.23 -33.19
CA ARG A 79 -16.87 23.89 -33.95
C ARG A 79 -17.43 25.19 -34.49
N ASP A 80 -16.60 26.21 -34.49
CA ASP A 80 -16.84 27.61 -34.78
C ASP A 80 -17.45 27.92 -36.17
N ASN A 81 -17.97 26.95 -36.95
CA ASN A 81 -18.66 27.18 -38.23
C ASN A 81 -19.62 26.06 -38.71
N TYR A 82 -19.94 25.03 -37.91
CA TYR A 82 -20.97 24.04 -38.27
C TYR A 82 -21.92 23.86 -37.09
N GLY A 83 -23.22 24.07 -37.35
CA GLY A 83 -24.28 23.98 -36.35
C GLY A 83 -24.38 22.60 -35.68
N PRO A 84 -25.28 22.42 -34.69
CA PRO A 84 -25.52 21.12 -34.07
C PRO A 84 -25.87 20.10 -35.15
N PHE A 85 -25.34 18.87 -35.05
CA PHE A 85 -25.86 17.76 -35.82
C PHE A 85 -27.29 17.50 -35.33
N PHE A 86 -28.27 17.60 -36.22
CA PHE A 86 -29.66 17.21 -35.95
C PHE A 86 -29.99 15.99 -36.81
N ASP A 87 -30.80 15.07 -36.29
CA ASP A 87 -31.35 13.98 -37.11
C ASP A 87 -32.45 14.50 -38.02
N ASP A 88 -32.95 13.62 -38.88
CA ASP A 88 -34.04 13.93 -39.81
C ASP A 88 -35.35 14.36 -39.09
N GLN A 89 -35.40 14.25 -37.75
CA GLN A 89 -36.50 14.70 -36.89
C GLN A 89 -36.16 15.97 -36.09
N GLY A 90 -35.05 16.64 -36.37
CA GLY A 90 -34.66 17.88 -35.70
C GLY A 90 -34.17 17.68 -34.26
N ARG A 91 -33.79 16.45 -33.86
CA ARG A 91 -33.25 16.16 -32.53
C ARG A 91 -31.74 16.29 -32.52
N PRO A 92 -31.12 16.88 -31.49
CA PRO A 92 -29.66 16.95 -31.39
C PRO A 92 -29.04 15.54 -31.42
N ILE A 93 -28.19 15.25 -32.41
CA ILE A 93 -27.38 14.04 -32.47
C ILE A 93 -26.05 14.33 -31.79
N ALA A 94 -25.68 13.54 -30.77
CA ALA A 94 -24.31 13.51 -30.28
C ALA A 94 -23.35 13.15 -31.43
N ASP A 95 -22.17 13.78 -31.51
CA ASP A 95 -21.15 13.47 -32.52
C ASP A 95 -20.97 11.93 -32.65
N PRO A 96 -21.41 11.30 -33.76
CA PRO A 96 -21.41 9.84 -33.90
C PRO A 96 -20.01 9.24 -33.76
N ASN A 97 -18.99 10.07 -34.03
CA ASN A 97 -17.59 9.69 -33.97
C ASN A 97 -17.04 9.66 -32.53
N GLY A 98 -17.73 10.26 -31.56
CA GLY A 98 -17.30 10.31 -30.17
C GLY A 98 -15.99 11.08 -29.99
N ARG A 99 -15.94 12.36 -30.40
CA ARG A 99 -14.69 13.15 -30.29
C ARG A 99 -14.29 13.55 -28.88
N SER A 100 -15.25 13.77 -27.96
CA SER A 100 -14.91 14.19 -26.59
C SER A 100 -14.05 13.14 -25.90
N ILE A 101 -13.10 13.60 -25.08
CA ILE A 101 -12.25 12.72 -24.29
C ILE A 101 -13.13 11.82 -23.40
N PHE A 102 -14.21 12.35 -22.83
CA PHE A 102 -15.18 11.57 -22.05
C PHE A 102 -15.78 10.39 -22.83
N ASN A 103 -16.34 10.63 -24.03
CA ASN A 103 -16.94 9.57 -24.84
C ASN A 103 -15.92 8.51 -25.28
N ARG A 104 -14.68 8.92 -25.57
CA ARG A 104 -13.58 8.00 -25.89
C ARG A 104 -13.12 7.21 -24.68
N THR A 105 -13.16 7.82 -23.50
CA THR A 105 -12.86 7.18 -22.22
C THR A 105 -13.87 6.08 -21.91
N LEU A 106 -15.17 6.34 -22.13
CA LEU A 106 -16.22 5.32 -21.96
C LEU A 106 -16.00 4.11 -22.88
N ARG A 107 -15.66 4.32 -24.16
CA ARG A 107 -15.27 3.24 -25.07
C ARG A 107 -13.99 2.53 -24.63
N LEU A 108 -13.01 3.27 -24.12
CA LEU A 108 -11.77 2.70 -23.61
C LEU A 108 -12.02 1.77 -22.41
N ILE A 109 -13.00 2.07 -21.54
CA ILE A 109 -13.41 1.16 -20.47
C ILE A 109 -13.95 -0.16 -21.06
N ASP A 110 -14.81 -0.09 -22.07
CA ASP A 110 -15.30 -1.29 -22.80
C ASP A 110 -14.13 -2.12 -23.34
N ASP A 111 -13.18 -1.46 -24.01
CA ASP A 111 -12.02 -2.09 -24.64
C ASP A 111 -11.01 -2.66 -23.64
N THR A 112 -10.91 -2.09 -22.45
CA THR A 112 -10.01 -2.57 -21.38
C THR A 112 -10.45 -3.94 -20.90
N PHE A 113 -11.74 -4.14 -20.60
CA PHE A 113 -12.22 -5.44 -20.12
C PHE A 113 -12.23 -6.53 -21.19
N ALA A 114 -12.31 -6.17 -22.47
CA ALA A 114 -12.11 -7.13 -23.56
C ALA A 114 -10.72 -7.79 -23.54
N ALA A 115 -9.73 -7.19 -22.87
CA ALA A 115 -8.38 -7.75 -22.73
C ALA A 115 -8.16 -8.56 -21.44
N PHE A 116 -9.16 -8.63 -20.54
CA PHE A 116 -9.04 -9.39 -19.30
C PHE A 116 -9.38 -10.87 -19.57
N PRO A 117 -8.42 -11.80 -19.41
CA PRO A 117 -8.68 -13.22 -19.63
C PRO A 117 -9.78 -13.70 -18.69
N LYS A 118 -10.78 -14.41 -19.21
CA LYS A 118 -11.91 -14.97 -18.43
C LYS A 118 -12.77 -13.93 -17.70
N SER A 119 -12.75 -12.66 -18.13
CA SER A 119 -13.70 -11.64 -17.63
C SER A 119 -15.13 -11.98 -18.07
N GLU A 120 -16.09 -11.77 -17.17
CA GLU A 120 -17.49 -11.68 -17.56
C GLU A 120 -17.74 -10.47 -18.46
N SER A 121 -18.89 -10.48 -19.14
CA SER A 121 -19.37 -9.26 -19.80
C SER A 121 -19.64 -8.19 -18.75
N PRO A 122 -19.16 -6.95 -18.95
CA PRO A 122 -19.38 -5.89 -17.98
C PRO A 122 -20.87 -5.59 -17.76
N LYS A 123 -21.26 -5.35 -16.51
CA LYS A 123 -22.62 -4.91 -16.15
C LYS A 123 -22.63 -3.40 -15.97
N TYR A 124 -23.44 -2.70 -16.77
CA TYR A 124 -23.55 -1.24 -16.71
C TYR A 124 -24.75 -0.77 -15.92
N TYR A 125 -24.54 0.10 -14.94
CA TYR A 125 -25.59 0.72 -14.11
C TYR A 125 -25.53 2.23 -14.25
N ARG A 126 -26.71 2.85 -14.30
CA ARG A 126 -26.85 4.29 -14.06
C ARG A 126 -27.07 4.48 -12.56
N PHE A 127 -26.47 5.51 -11.98
CA PHE A 127 -26.70 5.82 -10.58
C PHE A 127 -26.95 7.31 -10.35
N GLY A 128 -27.61 7.59 -9.23
CA GLY A 128 -27.88 8.89 -8.66
C GLY A 128 -28.28 8.67 -7.22
N THR A 129 -29.45 9.15 -6.78
CA THR A 129 -29.98 8.91 -5.42
C THR A 129 -29.92 7.45 -4.95
N LYS A 130 -30.01 6.52 -5.91
CA LYS A 130 -29.61 5.12 -5.77
C LYS A 130 -29.02 4.60 -7.09
N ARG A 131 -28.34 3.45 -7.03
CA ARG A 131 -28.04 2.63 -8.21
C ARG A 131 -29.36 2.10 -8.79
N GLU A 132 -29.49 2.07 -10.11
CA GLU A 132 -30.61 1.37 -10.77
C GLU A 132 -30.52 -0.14 -10.54
N ASP A 133 -31.66 -0.78 -10.25
CA ASP A 133 -31.70 -2.22 -9.91
C ASP A 133 -31.35 -3.13 -11.09
N LYS A 134 -31.44 -2.62 -12.33
CA LYS A 134 -31.16 -3.36 -13.55
C LYS A 134 -30.06 -2.72 -14.34
N SER A 135 -29.15 -3.55 -14.85
CA SER A 135 -28.16 -3.08 -15.79
C SER A 135 -28.81 -2.61 -17.10
N PHE A 136 -28.34 -1.50 -17.65
CA PHE A 136 -28.86 -0.96 -18.91
C PHE A 136 -28.21 -1.57 -20.16
N GLY A 137 -27.32 -2.55 -20.01
CA GLY A 137 -26.65 -3.25 -21.10
C GLY A 137 -25.23 -3.70 -20.72
N ASN A 138 -24.49 -4.16 -21.72
CA ASN A 138 -23.11 -4.62 -21.58
C ASN A 138 -22.06 -3.67 -22.20
N LYS A 139 -22.48 -2.46 -22.57
CA LYS A 139 -21.63 -1.42 -23.16
C LYS A 139 -22.03 -0.03 -22.70
N SER A 140 -21.08 0.88 -22.78
CA SER A 140 -21.24 2.29 -22.41
C SER A 140 -22.08 3.14 -23.38
N ASP A 141 -22.61 2.56 -24.48
CA ASP A 141 -23.20 3.30 -25.60
C ASP A 141 -24.29 4.30 -25.17
N LYS A 142 -25.19 3.90 -24.25
CA LYS A 142 -26.29 4.77 -23.79
C LYS A 142 -25.78 6.02 -23.06
N ALA A 143 -24.71 5.90 -22.28
CA ALA A 143 -24.13 7.00 -21.51
C ALA A 143 -23.39 8.03 -22.36
N ARG A 144 -23.24 7.83 -23.67
CA ARG A 144 -22.61 8.82 -24.56
C ARG A 144 -23.58 9.87 -25.09
N TYR A 145 -24.85 9.81 -24.70
CA TYR A 145 -25.90 10.67 -25.21
C TYR A 145 -26.48 11.55 -24.10
N PRO A 146 -26.79 12.83 -24.38
CA PRO A 146 -27.32 13.76 -23.38
C PRO A 146 -28.59 13.28 -22.66
N ASN A 147 -29.44 12.52 -23.33
CA ASN A 147 -30.68 11.96 -22.75
C ASN A 147 -30.44 10.94 -21.63
N PHE A 148 -29.23 10.39 -21.51
CA PHE A 148 -28.85 9.57 -20.35
C PHE A 148 -28.79 10.37 -19.06
N TYR A 149 -28.58 11.69 -19.14
CA TYR A 149 -28.31 12.57 -17.98
C TYR A 149 -29.43 13.56 -17.68
N GLY A 150 -30.52 13.54 -18.44
CA GLY A 150 -31.62 14.51 -18.32
C GLY A 150 -33.00 13.88 -18.45
N ASP A 151 -34.02 14.68 -18.10
CA ASP A 151 -35.44 14.31 -18.12
C ASP A 151 -36.06 14.21 -19.53
N TYR A 152 -35.32 14.62 -20.57
CA TYR A 152 -35.96 15.20 -21.74
C TYR A 152 -36.43 14.22 -22.82
N PHE A 153 -36.04 12.93 -22.79
CA PHE A 153 -36.32 12.02 -23.91
C PHE A 153 -36.52 10.55 -23.56
N LEU A 154 -36.58 10.22 -22.27
CA LEU A 154 -36.83 8.84 -21.86
C LEU A 154 -38.19 8.78 -21.18
N ASP A 155 -38.91 7.70 -21.48
CA ASP A 155 -40.13 7.27 -20.82
C ASP A 155 -40.08 7.67 -19.33
N LYS A 156 -40.94 8.61 -18.92
CA LYS A 156 -40.94 9.19 -17.56
C LYS A 156 -41.15 8.12 -16.49
N ASP A 157 -41.67 6.97 -16.89
CA ASP A 157 -41.86 5.79 -16.04
C ASP A 157 -40.59 4.94 -15.90
N LYS A 158 -39.52 5.24 -16.66
CA LYS A 158 -38.30 4.42 -16.74
C LYS A 158 -37.02 5.16 -16.34
N TYR A 159 -36.96 6.48 -16.50
CA TYR A 159 -35.78 7.28 -16.14
C TYR A 159 -36.21 8.60 -15.51
N HIS A 160 -35.83 8.80 -14.25
CA HIS A 160 -36.19 9.99 -13.46
C HIS A 160 -35.01 10.95 -13.36
N TYR A 161 -35.29 12.25 -13.21
CA TYR A 161 -34.31 13.25 -12.81
C TYR A 161 -33.53 12.82 -11.56
N LEU A 162 -32.20 12.80 -11.67
CA LEU A 162 -31.29 12.47 -10.57
C LEU A 162 -30.62 13.76 -10.12
N GLY A 163 -31.20 14.42 -9.11
CA GLY A 163 -30.68 15.68 -8.57
C GLY A 163 -29.49 15.52 -7.62
N ASP A 164 -29.13 14.29 -7.27
CA ASP A 164 -28.00 13.97 -6.39
C ASP A 164 -27.36 12.67 -6.88
N ALA A 165 -26.03 12.64 -6.95
CA ALA A 165 -25.28 11.48 -7.39
C ALA A 165 -25.25 10.37 -6.33
N LYS A 166 -25.38 10.69 -5.02
CA LYS A 166 -25.23 9.74 -3.89
C LYS A 166 -24.17 8.67 -4.14
N ILE A 167 -22.95 9.13 -4.46
CA ILE A 167 -21.80 8.28 -4.83
C ILE A 167 -21.51 7.24 -3.74
N ASP A 168 -21.77 7.57 -2.47
CA ASP A 168 -21.66 6.66 -1.33
C ASP A 168 -22.47 5.36 -1.50
N LYS A 169 -23.61 5.41 -2.19
CA LYS A 169 -24.44 4.24 -2.51
C LYS A 169 -23.89 3.45 -3.69
N ALA A 170 -23.30 4.13 -4.68
CA ALA A 170 -22.64 3.48 -5.81
C ALA A 170 -21.37 2.73 -5.39
N ILE A 171 -20.73 3.11 -4.29
CA ILE A 171 -19.54 2.42 -3.75
C ILE A 171 -19.88 1.02 -3.19
N ILE A 172 -21.09 0.81 -2.68
CA ILE A 172 -21.49 -0.46 -2.05
C ILE A 172 -21.38 -1.61 -3.07
N PRO A 173 -20.62 -2.69 -2.79
CA PRO A 173 -20.47 -3.83 -3.72
C PRO A 173 -21.81 -4.40 -4.20
N VAL A 174 -21.88 -4.91 -5.43
CA VAL A 174 -23.13 -5.44 -6.00
C VAL A 174 -23.43 -6.82 -5.44
N ASP A 175 -22.48 -7.76 -5.56
CA ASP A 175 -22.69 -9.16 -5.15
C ASP A 175 -22.04 -9.48 -3.79
N GLY A 176 -21.48 -8.47 -3.11
CA GLY A 176 -20.99 -8.54 -1.72
C GLY A 176 -19.57 -9.10 -1.52
N ASP A 177 -19.10 -9.91 -2.47
CA ASP A 177 -17.70 -10.37 -2.55
C ASP A 177 -16.91 -9.52 -3.55
N VAL A 178 -15.86 -8.86 -3.07
CA VAL A 178 -15.04 -7.92 -3.85
C VAL A 178 -13.78 -8.60 -4.42
N SER A 179 -13.49 -9.85 -4.03
CA SER A 179 -12.28 -10.57 -4.45
C SER A 179 -12.21 -10.80 -5.97
N ASP A 180 -13.36 -11.10 -6.59
CA ASP A 180 -13.51 -11.32 -8.03
C ASP A 180 -14.20 -10.16 -8.76
N GLU A 181 -14.56 -9.08 -8.05
CA GLU A 181 -15.21 -7.90 -8.64
C GLU A 181 -14.21 -6.77 -8.91
N ILE A 182 -14.49 -6.00 -9.97
CA ILE A 182 -13.91 -4.68 -10.17
C ILE A 182 -15.03 -3.70 -10.49
N SER A 183 -15.22 -2.72 -9.61
CA SER A 183 -16.25 -1.70 -9.76
C SER A 183 -15.62 -0.39 -10.24
N ILE A 184 -16.10 0.14 -11.37
CA ILE A 184 -15.70 1.44 -11.90
C ILE A 184 -16.86 2.41 -11.76
N ILE A 185 -16.63 3.51 -11.04
CA ILE A 185 -17.58 4.61 -10.92
C ILE A 185 -17.08 5.77 -11.75
N VAL A 186 -17.87 6.22 -12.72
CA VAL A 186 -17.60 7.38 -13.59
C VAL A 186 -18.42 8.57 -13.07
N THR A 187 -17.76 9.62 -12.59
CA THR A 187 -18.42 10.78 -11.97
C THR A 187 -17.53 12.01 -12.05
N ASP A 188 -18.11 13.20 -11.92
CA ASP A 188 -17.39 14.45 -11.70
C ASP A 188 -17.27 14.83 -10.21
N LEU A 189 -17.62 13.88 -9.32
CA LEU A 189 -17.68 14.04 -7.86
C LEU A 189 -18.73 15.04 -7.38
N TYR A 190 -19.72 15.37 -8.21
CA TYR A 190 -20.87 16.16 -7.80
C TYR A 190 -21.66 15.45 -6.68
N GLN A 191 -21.95 16.15 -5.60
CA GLN A 191 -22.88 15.72 -4.56
C GLN A 191 -23.72 16.90 -4.10
N GLN A 192 -25.01 16.70 -3.86
CA GLN A 192 -25.82 17.80 -3.35
C GLN A 192 -25.37 18.19 -1.93
N ASN A 193 -25.11 19.48 -1.69
CA ASN A 193 -24.57 20.04 -0.42
C ASN A 193 -23.14 19.58 -0.09
N ALA A 194 -22.34 19.13 -1.06
CA ALA A 194 -20.94 18.76 -0.90
C ALA A 194 -20.61 17.78 0.26
N VAL A 195 -21.51 16.83 0.59
CA VAL A 195 -21.32 15.90 1.74
C VAL A 195 -20.36 14.74 1.40
N ILE A 196 -19.13 15.09 1.06
CA ILE A 196 -18.05 14.17 0.69
C ILE A 196 -17.74 13.13 1.79
N SER A 197 -18.05 13.44 3.05
CA SER A 197 -17.85 12.54 4.20
C SER A 197 -18.54 11.19 4.04
N ASP A 198 -19.70 11.13 3.38
CA ASP A 198 -20.43 9.88 3.17
C ASP A 198 -19.73 8.97 2.16
N VAL A 199 -19.13 9.57 1.12
CA VAL A 199 -18.29 8.88 0.14
C VAL A 199 -17.07 8.27 0.82
N ILE A 200 -16.35 9.09 1.62
CA ILE A 200 -15.18 8.65 2.37
C ILE A 200 -15.55 7.52 3.34
N ALA A 201 -16.66 7.66 4.07
CA ALA A 201 -17.13 6.63 5.00
C ALA A 201 -17.47 5.32 4.29
N SER A 202 -18.11 5.39 3.11
CA SER A 202 -18.44 4.22 2.30
C SER A 202 -17.18 3.53 1.74
N LEU A 203 -16.22 4.29 1.18
CA LEU A 203 -14.94 3.76 0.70
C LEU A 203 -14.14 3.11 1.82
N ARG A 204 -14.10 3.74 2.99
CA ARG A 204 -13.43 3.19 4.19
C ARG A 204 -14.01 1.85 4.58
N LYS A 205 -15.33 1.80 4.81
CA LYS A 205 -16.06 0.63 5.32
C LYS A 205 -16.03 -0.56 4.36
N HIS A 206 -16.22 -0.29 3.07
CA HIS A 206 -16.40 -1.36 2.07
C HIS A 206 -15.09 -1.81 1.41
N TYR A 207 -14.04 -0.98 1.42
CA TYR A 207 -12.78 -1.29 0.76
C TYR A 207 -11.56 -1.18 1.68
N LEU A 208 -11.19 0.01 2.16
CA LEU A 208 -9.89 0.24 2.80
C LEU A 208 -9.72 -0.52 4.14
N GLU A 209 -10.74 -0.56 5.00
CA GLU A 209 -10.70 -1.34 6.26
C GLU A 209 -10.63 -2.86 6.02
N LYS A 210 -11.00 -3.31 4.82
CA LYS A 210 -10.94 -4.72 4.40
C LYS A 210 -9.69 -5.03 3.57
N GLN A 211 -8.71 -4.13 3.54
CA GLN A 211 -7.47 -4.27 2.76
C GLN A 211 -7.69 -4.37 1.24
N TYR A 212 -8.83 -3.88 0.74
CA TYR A 212 -9.05 -3.64 -0.69
C TYR A 212 -8.55 -2.24 -1.08
N ALA A 213 -8.45 -2.02 -2.37
CA ALA A 213 -7.90 -0.81 -2.96
C ALA A 213 -8.98 0.11 -3.55
N VAL A 214 -8.68 1.41 -3.49
CA VAL A 214 -9.44 2.47 -4.17
C VAL A 214 -8.49 3.15 -5.16
N GLY A 215 -8.66 2.87 -6.44
CA GLY A 215 -7.99 3.59 -7.52
C GLY A 215 -8.74 4.85 -7.90
N VAL A 216 -8.01 5.94 -8.19
CA VAL A 216 -8.54 7.17 -8.76
C VAL A 216 -7.77 7.49 -10.04
N ILE A 217 -8.52 7.72 -11.13
CA ILE A 217 -7.99 8.25 -12.40
C ILE A 217 -8.60 9.63 -12.61
N ALA A 218 -7.78 10.68 -12.65
CA ALA A 218 -8.22 12.05 -12.89
C ALA A 218 -8.04 12.46 -14.36
N LEU A 219 -9.16 12.67 -15.05
CA LEU A 219 -9.20 12.98 -16.47
C LEU A 219 -9.82 14.36 -16.71
N LYS A 220 -9.58 14.94 -17.88
CA LYS A 220 -10.21 16.19 -18.31
C LYS A 220 -10.82 16.03 -19.69
N SER A 221 -12.01 16.57 -19.88
CA SER A 221 -12.71 16.52 -21.16
C SER A 221 -13.35 17.85 -21.50
N GLN A 222 -13.60 18.02 -22.79
CA GLN A 222 -14.62 18.90 -23.33
C GLN A 222 -15.90 18.86 -22.48
N PHE A 223 -16.40 20.04 -22.16
CA PHE A 223 -17.63 20.30 -21.43
C PHE A 223 -18.39 21.51 -22.01
N ASP A 224 -19.72 21.38 -22.14
CA ASP A 224 -20.68 22.44 -22.48
C ASP A 224 -21.96 22.20 -21.68
N GLY A 225 -22.15 22.93 -20.58
CA GLY A 225 -23.28 22.73 -19.68
C GLY A 225 -23.15 23.49 -18.37
N THR A 226 -23.98 23.15 -17.40
CA THR A 226 -23.95 23.77 -16.07
C THR A 226 -23.06 22.97 -15.12
N VAL A 227 -22.17 23.65 -14.40
CA VAL A 227 -21.42 23.09 -13.28
C VAL A 227 -22.19 23.38 -12.01
N TYR A 228 -22.51 22.33 -11.26
CA TYR A 228 -23.32 22.40 -10.05
C TYR A 228 -22.45 22.30 -8.79
N ASP A 229 -22.98 22.78 -7.65
CA ASP A 229 -22.38 22.69 -6.31
C ASP A 229 -20.93 23.20 -6.24
N ILE A 230 -20.74 24.45 -6.71
CA ILE A 230 -19.41 25.09 -6.78
C ILE A 230 -18.98 25.77 -5.46
N ASN A 231 -19.81 25.71 -4.41
CA ASN A 231 -19.57 26.20 -3.06
C ASN A 231 -20.65 25.68 -2.08
N LEU A 232 -20.52 25.97 -0.78
CA LEU A 232 -21.49 25.54 0.26
C LEU A 232 -22.92 26.04 0.04
N GLY A 233 -23.11 27.07 -0.77
CA GLY A 233 -24.44 27.61 -1.12
C GLY A 233 -25.17 26.78 -2.19
N GLY A 234 -24.57 25.72 -2.72
CA GLY A 234 -25.17 24.92 -3.80
C GLY A 234 -25.27 25.68 -5.12
N ASN A 235 -24.45 26.72 -5.30
CA ASN A 235 -24.48 27.55 -6.50
C ASN A 235 -24.13 26.74 -7.75
N SER A 236 -24.63 27.20 -8.90
CA SER A 236 -24.39 26.58 -10.19
C SER A 236 -24.02 27.65 -11.22
N GLN A 237 -23.16 27.31 -12.17
CA GLN A 237 -22.69 28.24 -13.19
C GLN A 237 -22.52 27.55 -14.54
N ASP A 238 -23.00 28.20 -15.59
CA ASP A 238 -22.76 27.73 -16.96
C ASP A 238 -21.27 27.80 -17.30
N TYR A 239 -20.78 26.72 -17.89
CA TYR A 239 -19.39 26.55 -18.24
C TYR A 239 -19.26 25.90 -19.60
N ARG A 240 -18.42 26.50 -20.43
CA ARG A 240 -18.15 26.00 -21.77
C ARG A 240 -16.67 26.04 -22.06
N THR A 241 -16.20 24.97 -22.69
CA THR A 241 -14.80 24.77 -23.05
C THR A 241 -14.62 24.80 -24.56
N SER A 242 -13.37 24.91 -25.01
CA SER A 242 -13.00 24.89 -26.42
C SER A 242 -11.73 24.08 -26.60
N ASP A 243 -11.61 23.36 -27.72
CA ASP A 243 -10.41 22.58 -28.07
C ASP A 243 -9.14 23.45 -28.19
N GLN A 244 -9.29 24.76 -28.36
CA GLN A 244 -8.16 25.72 -28.36
C GLN A 244 -7.53 25.88 -26.97
N TYR A 245 -8.26 25.57 -25.90
CA TYR A 245 -7.82 25.76 -24.51
C TYR A 245 -8.01 24.48 -23.68
N PRO A 246 -7.28 23.39 -23.99
CA PRO A 246 -7.44 22.09 -23.32
C PRO A 246 -7.16 22.13 -21.81
N GLN A 247 -6.37 23.10 -21.32
CA GLN A 247 -6.16 23.32 -19.89
C GLN A 247 -7.45 23.70 -19.14
N LYS A 248 -8.42 24.32 -19.86
CA LYS A 248 -9.75 24.68 -19.35
C LYS A 248 -10.75 23.53 -19.43
N PHE A 249 -10.38 22.36 -19.94
CA PHE A 249 -11.26 21.20 -19.89
C PHE A 249 -11.68 20.87 -18.45
N ARG A 250 -12.93 20.44 -18.32
CA ARG A 250 -13.56 20.11 -17.05
C ARG A 250 -13.04 18.74 -16.59
N PRO A 251 -12.66 18.59 -15.32
CA PRO A 251 -12.26 17.31 -14.76
C PRO A 251 -13.45 16.35 -14.58
N PHE A 252 -13.18 15.06 -14.74
CA PHE A 252 -14.02 13.95 -14.29
C PHE A 252 -13.12 12.79 -13.84
N TYR A 253 -13.69 11.85 -13.10
CA TYR A 253 -12.93 10.84 -12.37
C TYR A 253 -13.46 9.43 -12.63
N LEU A 254 -12.54 8.48 -12.64
CA LEU A 254 -12.84 7.05 -12.52
C LEU A 254 -12.41 6.61 -11.13
N LEU A 255 -13.37 6.20 -10.28
CA LEU A 255 -13.08 5.49 -9.04
C LEU A 255 -13.10 3.99 -9.36
N VAL A 256 -11.95 3.32 -9.23
CA VAL A 256 -11.77 1.91 -9.57
C VAL A 256 -11.56 1.13 -8.28
N LEU A 257 -12.52 0.30 -7.92
CA LEU A 257 -12.61 -0.35 -6.62
C LEU A 257 -12.46 -1.86 -6.77
N GLY A 258 -11.66 -2.49 -5.93
CA GLY A 258 -11.40 -3.94 -5.98
C GLY A 258 -10.15 -4.33 -5.18
N THR A 259 -9.62 -5.53 -5.40
CA THR A 259 -8.29 -5.89 -4.89
C THR A 259 -7.20 -5.02 -5.51
N TYR A 260 -6.08 -4.81 -4.81
CA TYR A 260 -4.96 -4.03 -5.35
C TYR A 260 -4.50 -4.54 -6.73
N ASP A 261 -4.37 -5.86 -6.88
CA ASP A 261 -3.91 -6.47 -8.14
C ASP A 261 -4.88 -6.24 -9.30
N ASN A 262 -6.20 -6.34 -9.06
CA ASN A 262 -7.20 -6.09 -10.09
C ASN A 262 -7.21 -4.61 -10.51
N VAL A 263 -7.12 -3.68 -9.54
CA VAL A 263 -7.07 -2.23 -9.81
C VAL A 263 -5.79 -1.88 -10.58
N SER A 264 -4.64 -2.38 -10.14
CA SER A 264 -3.33 -2.14 -10.77
C SER A 264 -3.29 -2.66 -12.20
N ARG A 265 -3.80 -3.89 -12.43
CA ARG A 265 -3.94 -4.48 -13.77
C ARG A 265 -4.87 -3.66 -14.67
N PHE A 266 -5.97 -3.15 -14.12
CA PHE A 266 -6.86 -2.26 -14.86
C PHE A 266 -6.14 -0.97 -15.25
N PHE A 267 -5.39 -0.35 -14.34
CA PHE A 267 -4.61 0.86 -14.63
C PHE A 267 -3.58 0.63 -15.74
N ASP A 268 -2.82 -0.46 -15.67
CA ASP A 268 -1.84 -0.80 -16.71
C ASP A 268 -2.50 -0.99 -18.08
N THR A 269 -3.57 -1.80 -18.14
CA THR A 269 -4.28 -2.13 -19.38
C THR A 269 -4.97 -0.90 -19.98
N PHE A 270 -5.63 -0.10 -19.13
CA PHE A 270 -6.32 1.12 -19.53
C PHE A 270 -5.33 2.19 -20.02
N LYS A 271 -4.23 2.40 -19.30
CA LYS A 271 -3.15 3.33 -19.69
C LYS A 271 -2.55 2.91 -21.03
N ASP A 272 -2.24 1.63 -21.22
CA ASP A 272 -1.65 1.15 -22.47
C ASP A 272 -2.58 1.30 -23.66
N LYS A 273 -3.84 0.85 -23.55
CA LYS A 273 -4.85 1.01 -24.60
C LYS A 273 -5.14 2.48 -24.90
N SER A 274 -5.05 3.37 -23.92
CA SER A 274 -5.23 4.82 -24.13
C SER A 274 -4.26 5.38 -25.18
N LYS A 275 -3.06 4.81 -25.33
CA LYS A 275 -2.07 5.21 -26.35
C LYS A 275 -2.58 4.89 -27.75
N ASN A 276 -3.12 3.69 -27.94
CA ASN A 276 -3.59 3.18 -29.23
C ASN A 276 -4.81 3.94 -29.76
N VAL A 277 -5.62 4.48 -28.85
CA VAL A 277 -6.78 5.30 -29.22
C VAL A 277 -6.47 6.80 -29.27
N GLY A 278 -5.20 7.22 -29.10
CA GLY A 278 -4.78 8.62 -29.18
C GLY A 278 -5.21 9.50 -28.00
N LEU A 279 -5.42 8.91 -26.82
CA LEU A 279 -5.68 9.63 -25.56
C LEU A 279 -4.41 9.81 -24.74
N ASN A 280 -3.54 8.79 -24.70
CA ASN A 280 -2.22 8.79 -24.07
C ASN A 280 -2.20 9.42 -22.66
N PHE A 281 -2.95 8.84 -21.72
CA PHE A 281 -3.05 9.39 -20.37
C PHE A 281 -1.73 9.28 -19.61
N ALA A 282 -1.34 10.37 -18.95
CA ALA A 282 -0.10 10.45 -18.17
C ALA A 282 -0.20 9.65 -16.86
N GLU A 283 0.88 8.98 -16.48
CA GLU A 283 0.95 8.11 -15.31
C GLU A 283 0.62 8.83 -13.99
N ASN A 284 1.01 10.09 -13.86
CA ASN A 284 0.76 10.89 -12.66
C ASN A 284 -0.74 11.19 -12.40
N LYS A 285 -1.64 10.77 -13.31
CA LYS A 285 -3.11 10.87 -13.16
C LYS A 285 -3.74 9.64 -12.51
N PHE A 286 -2.95 8.59 -12.28
CA PHE A 286 -3.37 7.33 -11.71
C PHE A 286 -2.83 7.23 -10.28
N VAL A 287 -3.72 7.06 -9.30
CA VAL A 287 -3.35 6.88 -7.89
C VAL A 287 -4.13 5.71 -7.32
N ILE A 288 -3.46 4.82 -6.59
CA ILE A 288 -4.10 3.75 -5.83
C ILE A 288 -3.91 4.02 -4.34
N PHE A 289 -5.04 4.08 -3.64
CA PHE A 289 -5.13 4.11 -2.19
C PHE A 289 -5.29 2.67 -1.68
N SER A 290 -4.33 2.19 -0.91
CA SER A 290 -4.28 0.82 -0.37
C SER A 290 -3.54 0.82 0.98
N SER A 291 -3.88 -0.12 1.86
CA SER A 291 -3.10 -0.39 3.08
C SER A 291 -1.73 -1.03 2.80
N LEU A 292 -1.53 -1.52 1.56
CA LEU A 292 -0.26 -2.02 1.05
C LEU A 292 0.42 -0.91 0.24
N LEU A 293 1.64 -0.51 0.64
CA LEU A 293 2.47 0.45 -0.12
C LEU A 293 3.69 -0.21 -0.78
N VAL A 294 4.07 -1.41 -0.33
CA VAL A 294 5.21 -2.17 -0.84
C VAL A 294 4.74 -3.56 -1.25
N LYS A 295 5.39 -4.13 -2.26
CA LYS A 295 5.11 -5.48 -2.74
C LYS A 295 5.45 -6.52 -1.67
N GLU A 296 6.58 -6.30 -1.01
CA GLU A 296 7.12 -7.14 0.05
C GLU A 296 7.75 -6.23 1.11
N THR A 297 7.59 -6.60 2.38
CA THR A 297 8.27 -5.93 3.49
C THR A 297 9.78 -6.14 3.37
N SER A 298 10.55 -5.06 3.39
CA SER A 298 12.00 -5.12 3.29
C SER A 298 12.60 -5.83 4.50
N MET A 299 13.47 -6.81 4.26
CA MET A 299 14.26 -7.48 5.28
C MET A 299 15.74 -7.06 5.14
N LEU A 300 16.53 -7.28 6.19
CA LEU A 300 17.99 -7.17 6.06
C LEU A 300 18.50 -8.19 5.03
N ASN A 301 19.59 -7.84 4.35
CA ASN A 301 20.28 -8.72 3.42
C ASN A 301 21.79 -8.69 3.70
N ILE A 302 22.19 -9.43 4.73
CA ILE A 302 23.55 -9.49 5.22
C ILE A 302 24.38 -10.44 4.34
N THR A 303 25.05 -9.86 3.35
CA THR A 303 25.90 -10.60 2.39
C THR A 303 27.39 -10.52 2.72
N LYS A 304 27.81 -9.50 3.47
CA LYS A 304 29.21 -9.30 3.85
C LYS A 304 29.47 -9.92 5.23
N PRO A 305 30.42 -10.86 5.34
CA PRO A 305 30.69 -11.53 6.61
C PRO A 305 31.44 -10.64 7.61
N THR A 306 32.09 -9.58 7.12
CA THR A 306 32.88 -8.67 7.95
C THR A 306 32.27 -7.26 7.97
N LEU A 307 32.26 -6.67 9.16
CA LEU A 307 31.99 -5.26 9.40
C LEU A 307 33.31 -4.65 9.88
N ASP A 308 33.86 -3.71 9.12
CA ASP A 308 35.05 -2.96 9.56
C ASP A 308 34.56 -1.69 10.26
N ASN A 309 34.24 -1.83 11.54
CA ASN A 309 33.77 -0.72 12.37
C ASN A 309 34.44 -0.81 13.75
N ASN A 310 34.87 0.32 14.30
CA ASN A 310 35.74 0.38 15.47
C ASN A 310 35.15 -0.40 16.64
N GLY A 311 35.60 -1.64 16.85
CA GLY A 311 35.17 -2.49 17.95
C GLY A 311 33.77 -3.12 17.83
N ILE A 312 33.10 -3.04 16.68
CA ILE A 312 31.90 -3.83 16.38
C ILE A 312 32.21 -4.84 15.30
N GLU A 313 32.01 -6.12 15.60
CA GLU A 313 32.33 -7.22 14.70
C GLU A 313 31.07 -8.01 14.37
N ARG A 314 30.83 -8.28 13.08
CA ARG A 314 29.75 -9.17 12.66
C ARG A 314 30.11 -10.63 12.96
N GLN A 315 29.16 -11.39 13.46
CA GLN A 315 29.32 -12.79 13.86
C GLN A 315 28.39 -13.72 13.06
N PHE A 316 28.81 -14.97 12.90
CA PHE A 316 27.95 -16.03 12.37
C PHE A 316 27.18 -16.76 13.47
N THR A 317 27.72 -16.77 14.70
CA THR A 317 27.10 -17.43 15.84
C THR A 317 27.31 -16.59 17.08
N ILE A 318 26.28 -16.48 17.91
CA ILE A 318 26.40 -15.92 19.25
C ILE A 318 26.41 -17.08 20.24
N ASN A 319 27.56 -17.28 20.89
CA ASN A 319 27.76 -18.24 21.95
C ASN A 319 28.64 -17.59 23.04
N ASP A 320 28.05 -17.30 24.20
CA ASP A 320 28.74 -16.77 25.38
C ASP A 320 29.07 -17.85 26.43
N GLY A 321 28.79 -19.12 26.10
CA GLY A 321 28.91 -20.26 27.01
C GLY A 321 27.65 -20.58 27.81
N GLN A 322 26.66 -19.68 27.83
CA GLN A 322 25.39 -19.85 28.55
C GLN A 322 24.18 -19.83 27.59
N VAL A 323 24.23 -18.97 26.58
CA VAL A 323 23.22 -18.79 25.54
C VAL A 323 23.84 -19.09 24.18
N MET A 324 23.18 -19.96 23.41
CA MET A 324 23.46 -20.17 21.99
C MET A 324 22.20 -19.84 21.19
N ILE A 325 22.25 -18.80 20.37
CA ILE A 325 21.13 -18.44 19.49
C ILE A 325 21.33 -19.09 18.13
N GLU A 326 20.42 -19.98 17.77
CA GLU A 326 20.33 -20.55 16.43
C GLU A 326 19.34 -19.73 15.61
N VAL A 327 19.84 -19.06 14.58
CA VAL A 327 19.01 -18.28 13.66
C VAL A 327 18.68 -19.10 12.41
N LYS A 328 17.40 -19.11 12.02
CA LYS A 328 16.95 -19.88 10.86
C LYS A 328 17.41 -19.30 9.52
N ASN A 329 17.47 -17.97 9.41
CA ASN A 329 17.94 -17.28 8.21
C ASN A 329 19.04 -16.29 8.58
N GLU A 330 20.27 -16.61 8.18
CA GLU A 330 21.46 -15.84 8.51
C GLU A 330 21.56 -14.50 7.77
N GLN A 331 20.84 -14.33 6.67
CA GLN A 331 20.91 -13.12 5.84
C GLN A 331 19.96 -12.03 6.36
N THR A 332 18.90 -12.39 7.08
CA THR A 332 17.86 -11.44 7.52
C THR A 332 18.04 -10.95 8.96
N ILE A 333 19.05 -11.46 9.66
CA ILE A 333 19.34 -11.13 11.05
C ILE A 333 20.80 -10.70 11.17
N ASP A 334 21.06 -9.44 11.54
CA ASP A 334 22.43 -8.99 11.77
C ASP A 334 22.88 -9.35 13.20
N ARG A 335 24.02 -10.00 13.30
CA ARG A 335 24.58 -10.52 14.55
C ARG A 335 25.87 -9.77 14.83
N LEU A 336 25.89 -8.96 15.87
CA LEU A 336 26.96 -8.03 16.15
C LEU A 336 27.55 -8.29 17.53
N MET A 337 28.86 -8.39 17.60
CA MET A 337 29.65 -8.42 18.82
C MET A 337 30.20 -7.03 19.10
N ILE A 338 29.98 -6.53 20.30
CA ILE A 338 30.55 -5.28 20.79
C ILE A 338 31.75 -5.61 21.66
N THR A 339 32.91 -5.15 21.21
CA THR A 339 34.19 -5.35 21.90
C THR A 339 34.54 -4.12 22.75
N ASN A 340 35.54 -4.26 23.62
CA ASN A 340 36.02 -3.17 24.47
C ASN A 340 36.66 -2.00 23.69
N LYS A 341 36.82 -2.14 22.37
CA LYS A 341 37.31 -1.08 21.48
C LYS A 341 36.20 -0.20 20.92
N ALA A 342 34.93 -0.60 21.11
CA ALA A 342 33.80 0.16 20.62
C ALA A 342 33.72 1.51 21.30
N LYS A 343 33.46 2.57 20.54
CA LYS A 343 33.19 3.88 21.12
C LYS A 343 31.81 3.89 21.76
N ASP A 344 31.59 4.90 22.59
CA ASP A 344 30.33 5.16 23.29
C ASP A 344 29.13 5.18 22.33
N MET A 345 29.32 5.80 21.15
CA MET A 345 28.31 5.92 20.11
C MET A 345 28.86 5.42 18.79
N GLU A 346 28.29 4.32 18.29
CA GLU A 346 28.68 3.71 17.03
C GLU A 346 27.53 3.74 16.03
N LYS A 347 27.89 3.82 14.74
CA LYS A 347 26.92 3.90 13.65
C LYS A 347 27.18 2.82 12.61
N ILE A 348 26.12 2.16 12.17
CA ILE A 348 26.19 1.15 11.11
C ILE A 348 25.20 1.54 10.01
N ASN A 349 25.71 1.65 8.79
CA ASN A 349 24.89 1.96 7.62
C ASN A 349 24.32 0.68 7.02
N TYR A 350 23.02 0.67 6.79
CA TYR A 350 22.30 -0.40 6.13
C TYR A 350 21.71 0.05 4.81
N GLN A 351 21.58 -0.90 3.90
CA GLN A 351 20.89 -0.76 2.64
C GLN A 351 20.10 -2.04 2.38
N VAL A 352 18.80 -1.89 2.12
CA VAL A 352 17.89 -2.99 1.82
C VAL A 352 17.10 -2.69 0.55
N ASP A 353 16.61 -3.73 -0.10
CA ASP A 353 15.74 -3.60 -1.26
C ASP A 353 14.40 -2.99 -0.85
N TYR A 354 13.91 -2.04 -1.64
CA TYR A 354 12.63 -1.37 -1.47
C TYR A 354 11.82 -1.52 -2.76
N GLN A 355 10.67 -2.17 -2.65
CA GLN A 355 9.82 -2.49 -3.80
C GLN A 355 8.46 -1.81 -3.63
N PRO A 356 8.33 -0.50 -3.97
CA PRO A 356 7.06 0.18 -3.89
C PRO A 356 6.05 -0.45 -4.85
N LEU A 357 4.79 -0.45 -4.46
CA LEU A 357 3.70 -0.83 -5.33
C LEU A 357 3.47 0.24 -6.41
N SER A 358 3.16 -0.19 -7.64
CA SER A 358 2.82 0.71 -8.73
C SER A 358 1.60 1.58 -8.37
N TYR A 359 1.61 2.84 -8.81
CA TYR A 359 0.51 3.79 -8.60
C TYR A 359 0.19 4.17 -7.15
N THR A 360 0.88 3.62 -6.14
CA THR A 360 0.70 4.07 -4.74
C THR A 360 1.42 5.38 -4.48
N LEU A 361 1.00 6.09 -3.43
CA LEU A 361 1.60 7.37 -3.06
C LEU A 361 3.04 7.18 -2.53
N PRO A 362 4.01 8.01 -2.97
CA PRO A 362 5.38 7.94 -2.46
C PRO A 362 5.44 8.21 -0.95
N ILE A 363 6.23 7.44 -0.21
CA ILE A 363 6.43 7.62 1.23
C ILE A 363 7.40 8.77 1.47
N ARG A 364 7.11 9.61 2.47
CA ARG A 364 8.05 10.64 2.94
C ARG A 364 9.05 10.05 3.93
N PRO A 365 10.36 9.96 3.61
CA PRO A 365 11.34 9.29 4.48
C PRO A 365 11.39 9.85 5.90
N GLU A 366 11.25 11.17 6.05
CA GLU A 366 11.26 11.87 7.34
C GLU A 366 10.05 11.56 8.22
N SER A 367 9.04 10.88 7.67
CA SER A 367 7.83 10.47 8.38
C SER A 367 7.83 9.00 8.77
N ILE A 368 8.92 8.26 8.51
CA ILE A 368 9.03 6.87 8.92
C ILE A 368 9.25 6.82 10.43
N GLU A 369 8.36 6.14 11.13
CA GLU A 369 8.51 5.78 12.53
C GLU A 369 9.17 4.40 12.63
N PHE A 370 10.17 4.30 13.49
CA PHE A 370 10.80 3.03 13.84
C PHE A 370 10.20 2.52 15.14
N LYS A 371 9.43 1.44 15.07
CA LYS A 371 8.90 0.77 16.26
C LYS A 371 9.86 -0.32 16.68
N ILE A 372 10.52 -0.12 17.82
CA ILE A 372 11.55 -1.00 18.34
C ILE A 372 10.95 -1.84 19.46
N GLN A 373 11.19 -3.15 19.37
CA GLN A 373 10.95 -4.09 20.46
C GLN A 373 12.27 -4.79 20.73
N GLY A 374 12.53 -5.12 22.00
CA GLY A 374 13.70 -5.93 22.28
C GLY A 374 13.70 -6.56 23.65
N ASP A 375 14.43 -7.66 23.69
CA ASP A 375 14.61 -8.50 24.86
C ASP A 375 16.09 -8.55 25.22
N PHE A 376 16.37 -8.71 26.50
CA PHE A 376 17.71 -8.80 27.05
C PHE A 376 17.89 -10.06 27.88
N ASN A 377 19.11 -10.60 27.81
CA ASN A 377 19.59 -11.70 28.63
C ASN A 377 21.00 -11.36 29.16
N ASN A 378 21.15 -11.31 30.48
CA ASN A 378 22.42 -11.04 31.16
C ASN A 378 23.06 -12.29 31.77
N ASN A 379 23.13 -13.40 31.03
CA ASN A 379 23.57 -14.71 31.56
C ASN A 379 22.54 -15.36 32.51
N THR A 380 21.26 -15.13 32.24
CA THR A 380 20.14 -15.90 32.83
C THR A 380 19.66 -16.92 31.80
N LYS A 381 18.80 -17.88 32.19
CA LYS A 381 18.33 -18.92 31.23
C LYS A 381 17.30 -18.43 30.21
N ASP A 382 16.74 -17.24 30.39
CA ASP A 382 15.57 -16.76 29.65
C ASP A 382 15.72 -15.28 29.24
N PHE A 383 15.18 -14.91 28.08
CA PHE A 383 15.11 -13.52 27.62
C PHE A 383 13.92 -12.81 28.27
N SER A 384 14.09 -11.53 28.61
CA SER A 384 13.01 -10.69 29.13
C SER A 384 12.97 -9.32 28.44
N PRO A 385 11.80 -8.71 28.24
CA PRO A 385 11.69 -7.38 27.65
C PRO A 385 12.54 -6.33 28.40
N ASP A 386 13.31 -5.53 27.67
CA ASP A 386 14.10 -4.43 28.24
C ASP A 386 13.41 -3.08 28.03
N GLN A 387 13.14 -2.38 29.12
CA GLN A 387 12.48 -1.06 29.08
C GLN A 387 13.40 0.08 28.62
N ASN A 388 14.71 -0.15 28.52
CA ASN A 388 15.69 0.86 28.08
C ASN A 388 16.18 0.62 26.64
N ILE A 389 15.49 -0.23 25.87
CA ILE A 389 15.90 -0.67 24.53
C ILE A 389 16.17 0.50 23.56
N ASP A 390 15.35 1.56 23.62
CA ASP A 390 15.46 2.74 22.75
C ASP A 390 16.70 3.62 23.05
N LYS A 391 17.25 3.53 24.27
CA LYS A 391 18.49 4.22 24.65
C LYS A 391 19.72 3.52 24.10
N ILE A 392 19.63 2.20 23.95
CA ILE A 392 20.71 1.31 23.49
C ILE A 392 20.78 1.31 21.97
N PHE A 393 19.63 1.18 21.32
CA PHE A 393 19.54 0.98 19.88
C PHE A 393 18.43 1.84 19.30
N ASN A 394 18.75 2.56 18.22
CA ASN A 394 17.73 3.18 17.40
C ASN A 394 18.13 3.17 15.93
N LEU A 395 17.12 3.28 15.07
CA LEU A 395 17.31 3.50 13.64
C LEU A 395 16.97 4.95 13.30
N GLY A 396 17.67 5.51 12.33
CA GLY A 396 17.46 6.88 11.87
C GLY A 396 17.96 7.11 10.45
N ASN A 397 17.84 8.36 9.99
CA ASN A 397 18.35 8.81 8.70
C ASN A 397 17.87 7.96 7.50
N ALA A 398 16.63 7.48 7.56
CA ALA A 398 16.01 6.75 6.46
C ALA A 398 15.94 7.60 5.18
N LYS A 399 16.35 7.03 4.06
CA LYS A 399 16.28 7.64 2.73
C LYS A 399 15.97 6.60 1.67
N PHE A 400 15.19 6.98 0.66
CA PHE A 400 14.99 6.17 -0.53
C PHE A 400 15.98 6.60 -1.62
N LEU A 401 16.76 5.64 -2.14
CA LEU A 401 17.66 5.86 -3.27
C LEU A 401 17.07 5.22 -4.53
N ASN A 402 16.95 6.02 -5.59
CA ASN A 402 16.45 5.61 -6.90
C ASN A 402 15.08 4.88 -6.87
N ASN A 403 14.28 5.12 -5.82
CA ASN A 403 13.01 4.45 -5.56
C ASN A 403 13.08 2.90 -5.53
N ARG A 404 14.27 2.35 -5.23
CA ARG A 404 14.53 0.89 -5.22
C ARG A 404 15.29 0.40 -4.00
N LEU A 405 15.93 1.31 -3.28
CA LEU A 405 16.74 0.98 -2.12
C LEU A 405 16.30 1.87 -0.97
N LEU A 406 16.22 1.29 0.22
CA LEU A 406 16.04 1.99 1.47
C LEU A 406 17.36 1.94 2.24
N THR A 407 17.92 3.10 2.54
CA THR A 407 19.13 3.25 3.37
C THR A 407 18.78 3.85 4.70
N PHE A 408 19.41 3.39 5.78
CA PHE A 408 19.21 3.92 7.13
C PHE A 408 20.45 3.66 7.99
N GLU A 409 20.54 4.37 9.11
CA GLU A 409 21.60 4.23 10.10
C GLU A 409 21.06 3.51 11.33
N ALA A 410 21.75 2.47 11.80
CA ALA A 410 21.59 1.98 13.17
C ALA A 410 22.59 2.70 14.07
N ASN A 411 22.08 3.32 15.14
CA ASN A 411 22.89 3.96 16.16
C ASN A 411 22.89 3.07 17.40
N LEU A 412 24.09 2.71 17.85
CA LEU A 412 24.32 1.92 19.05
C LEU A 412 24.97 2.78 20.12
N ASN A 413 24.33 2.87 21.29
CA ASN A 413 24.91 3.48 22.48
C ASN A 413 25.49 2.39 23.38
N THR A 414 26.79 2.16 23.26
CA THR A 414 27.45 1.07 23.97
C THR A 414 27.59 1.35 25.46
N ASN A 415 27.52 2.61 25.91
CA ASN A 415 27.58 2.97 27.33
C ASN A 415 26.33 2.57 28.11
N GLU A 416 25.16 2.61 27.48
CA GLU A 416 23.89 2.22 28.10
C GLU A 416 23.70 0.70 28.14
N MET A 417 24.55 -0.06 27.44
CA MET A 417 24.47 -1.51 27.39
C MET A 417 25.12 -2.17 28.61
N GLN A 418 24.40 -3.11 29.21
CA GLN A 418 24.95 -4.11 30.12
C GLN A 418 25.58 -5.28 29.35
N THR A 419 26.52 -5.99 29.98
CA THR A 419 27.08 -7.25 29.45
C THR A 419 25.97 -8.30 29.30
N GLY A 420 25.92 -8.95 28.14
CA GLY A 420 24.90 -9.94 27.80
C GLY A 420 24.50 -9.89 26.33
N VAL A 421 23.36 -10.51 26.03
CA VAL A 421 22.81 -10.65 24.68
C VAL A 421 21.46 -9.95 24.58
N TYR A 422 21.31 -9.12 23.56
CA TYR A 422 20.09 -8.39 23.23
C TYR A 422 19.53 -8.89 21.90
N LYS A 423 18.20 -8.98 21.81
CA LYS A 423 17.47 -9.21 20.56
C LYS A 423 16.63 -7.97 20.27
N PHE A 424 16.69 -7.47 19.04
CA PHE A 424 15.87 -6.35 18.61
C PHE A 424 15.05 -6.74 17.39
N ILE A 425 13.80 -6.28 17.36
CA ILE A 425 12.93 -6.28 16.19
C ILE A 425 12.54 -4.83 15.94
N VAL A 426 12.73 -4.36 14.70
CA VAL A 426 12.38 -3.00 14.31
C VAL A 426 11.46 -3.01 13.09
N ASP A 427 10.24 -2.51 13.29
CA ASP A 427 9.27 -2.30 12.21
C ASP A 427 9.33 -0.84 11.75
N LEU A 428 9.39 -0.65 10.43
CA LEU A 428 9.35 0.66 9.79
C LEU A 428 7.91 0.97 9.39
N ILE A 429 7.29 1.93 10.07
CA ILE A 429 5.91 2.33 9.85
C ILE A 429 5.88 3.73 9.23
N PRO A 430 5.50 3.89 7.95
CA PRO A 430 5.37 5.22 7.36
C PRO A 430 4.19 5.97 7.97
N ARG A 431 4.37 7.26 8.28
CA ARG A 431 3.32 8.12 8.85
C ARG A 431 2.81 9.20 7.91
N LYS A 432 3.49 9.45 6.79
CA LYS A 432 3.05 10.39 5.76
C LYS A 432 3.48 9.91 4.36
N VAL A 433 2.66 10.28 3.38
CA VAL A 433 2.96 10.13 1.95
C VAL A 433 2.93 11.48 1.26
N GLU A 434 3.48 11.53 0.05
CA GLU A 434 3.52 12.71 -0.78
C GLU A 434 2.29 12.80 -1.68
N SER A 435 1.51 13.87 -1.49
CA SER A 435 0.37 14.20 -2.35
C SER A 435 0.85 14.72 -3.72
N PRO A 436 0.35 14.17 -4.84
CA PRO A 436 0.60 14.68 -6.18
C PRO A 436 0.20 16.16 -6.34
N LYS A 437 1.01 16.92 -7.09
CA LYS A 437 0.76 18.36 -7.33
C LYS A 437 -0.63 18.64 -7.90
N TRP A 438 -1.12 17.76 -8.78
CA TRP A 438 -2.40 17.95 -9.46
C TRP A 438 -3.60 17.99 -8.50
N TRP A 439 -3.49 17.40 -7.29
CA TRP A 439 -4.58 17.46 -6.31
C TRP A 439 -4.90 18.90 -5.93
N LYS A 440 -3.87 19.72 -5.70
CA LYS A 440 -4.03 21.14 -5.39
C LYS A 440 -4.37 21.95 -6.64
N GLU A 441 -3.76 21.64 -7.78
CA GLU A 441 -3.99 22.37 -9.03
C GLU A 441 -5.44 22.25 -9.54
N GLN A 442 -6.07 21.09 -9.30
CA GLN A 442 -7.45 20.82 -9.71
C GLN A 442 -8.48 21.08 -8.62
N ASN A 443 -8.07 21.55 -7.43
CA ASN A 443 -8.98 21.86 -6.34
C ASN A 443 -9.56 23.27 -6.47
N LEU A 444 -10.88 23.37 -6.38
CA LEU A 444 -11.60 24.62 -6.14
C LEU A 444 -11.98 24.67 -4.66
N SER A 445 -11.49 25.68 -3.93
CA SER A 445 -11.80 25.89 -2.51
C SER A 445 -12.99 26.84 -2.35
N GLU A 446 -13.62 26.86 -1.17
CA GLU A 446 -14.79 27.68 -0.89
C GLU A 446 -14.65 29.17 -1.23
N ASN A 447 -13.47 29.75 -1.01
CA ASN A 447 -13.21 31.17 -1.22
C ASN A 447 -12.55 31.48 -2.57
N ASP A 448 -12.34 30.46 -3.42
CA ASP A 448 -11.72 30.65 -4.72
C ASP A 448 -12.72 31.25 -5.72
N GLN A 449 -12.25 32.06 -6.65
CA GLN A 449 -13.06 32.42 -7.82
C GLN A 449 -13.37 31.16 -8.63
N PHE A 450 -14.61 31.04 -9.10
CA PHE A 450 -15.04 29.89 -9.89
C PHE A 450 -14.12 29.65 -11.10
N ASP A 451 -13.62 28.42 -11.21
CA ASP A 451 -12.93 27.91 -12.39
C ASP A 451 -13.45 26.51 -12.69
N GLY A 452 -14.30 26.38 -13.72
CA GLY A 452 -14.87 25.09 -14.15
C GLY A 452 -13.84 24.06 -14.61
N SER A 453 -12.56 24.41 -14.72
CA SER A 453 -11.47 23.44 -14.95
C SER A 453 -10.97 22.74 -13.68
N ARG A 454 -11.63 23.00 -12.54
CA ARG A 454 -11.34 22.48 -11.21
C ARG A 454 -12.59 21.85 -10.58
N THR A 455 -12.38 21.05 -9.55
CA THR A 455 -13.41 20.32 -8.79
C THR A 455 -13.45 20.85 -7.37
N TYR A 456 -14.65 21.17 -6.90
CA TYR A 456 -14.87 21.66 -5.55
C TYR A 456 -14.44 20.63 -4.49
N ASN A 457 -13.66 21.06 -3.50
CA ASN A 457 -13.17 20.23 -2.37
C ASN A 457 -12.46 18.91 -2.74
N LEU A 458 -11.85 18.84 -3.93
CA LEU A 458 -11.07 17.69 -4.38
C LEU A 458 -9.86 17.39 -3.49
N PHE A 459 -9.10 18.41 -3.10
CA PHE A 459 -7.88 18.22 -2.31
C PHE A 459 -8.18 17.64 -0.93
N PRO A 460 -9.13 18.18 -0.14
CA PRO A 460 -9.59 17.54 1.10
C PRO A 460 -10.03 16.08 0.90
N PHE A 461 -10.83 15.79 -0.13
CA PHE A 461 -11.28 14.42 -0.44
C PHE A 461 -10.12 13.43 -0.63
N LEU A 462 -9.14 13.79 -1.47
CA LEU A 462 -8.00 12.91 -1.75
C LEU A 462 -7.05 12.80 -0.55
N GLN A 463 -6.94 13.87 0.25
CA GLN A 463 -6.16 13.86 1.48
C GLN A 463 -6.79 12.94 2.54
N ASP A 464 -8.11 12.96 2.69
CA ASP A 464 -8.82 12.06 3.61
C ASP A 464 -8.61 10.59 3.22
N LEU A 465 -8.67 10.27 1.91
CA LEU A 465 -8.34 8.92 1.43
C LEU A 465 -6.88 8.54 1.74
N SER A 466 -5.94 9.45 1.53
CA SER A 466 -4.53 9.26 1.88
C SER A 466 -4.35 8.98 3.38
N ASP A 467 -5.01 9.74 4.23
CA ASP A 467 -4.90 9.59 5.69
C ASP A 467 -5.50 8.25 6.16
N LEU A 468 -6.54 7.75 5.49
CA LEU A 468 -7.08 6.40 5.73
C LEU A 468 -6.09 5.29 5.35
N THR A 469 -5.36 5.44 4.24
CA THR A 469 -4.36 4.44 3.83
C THR A 469 -3.21 4.33 4.81
N ILE A 470 -2.75 5.46 5.36
CA ILE A 470 -1.61 5.48 6.28
C ILE A 470 -1.96 4.90 7.65
N LYS A 471 -3.21 5.06 8.12
CA LYS A 471 -3.65 4.54 9.43
C LYS A 471 -3.73 3.00 9.48
N SER A 472 -3.94 2.35 8.34
CA SER A 472 -4.22 0.90 8.26
C SER A 472 -3.02 0.07 7.78
N GLN A 473 -1.83 0.67 7.77
CA GLN A 473 -0.70 0.15 6.99
C GLN A 473 0.17 -0.90 7.71
N GLN A 474 0.66 -1.86 6.92
CA GLN A 474 1.69 -2.84 7.29
C GLN A 474 3.11 -2.24 7.27
N PRO A 475 4.06 -2.78 8.07
CA PRO A 475 5.45 -2.36 8.03
C PRO A 475 6.05 -2.45 6.62
N ILE A 476 6.77 -1.42 6.21
CA ILE A 476 7.52 -1.41 4.94
C ILE A 476 8.89 -2.05 5.08
N GLY A 477 9.38 -2.20 6.31
CA GLY A 477 10.60 -2.91 6.65
C GLY A 477 10.46 -3.60 8.01
N HIS A 478 11.10 -4.75 8.15
CA HIS A 478 11.14 -5.56 9.36
C HIS A 478 12.58 -6.05 9.56
N PHE A 479 13.28 -5.47 10.53
CA PHE A 479 14.71 -5.67 10.71
C PHE A 479 15.02 -6.28 12.08
N CYS A 480 15.89 -7.30 12.08
CA CYS A 480 16.24 -8.03 13.29
C CYS A 480 17.73 -7.98 13.57
N TYR A 481 18.04 -7.79 14.85
CA TYR A 481 19.41 -7.66 15.33
C TYR A 481 19.62 -8.52 16.56
N ILE A 482 20.79 -9.15 16.64
CA ILE A 482 21.33 -9.72 17.87
C ILE A 482 22.59 -8.94 18.21
N LEU A 483 22.61 -8.32 19.38
CA LEU A 483 23.81 -7.64 19.89
C LEU A 483 24.35 -8.41 21.09
N HIS A 484 25.65 -8.69 21.10
CA HIS A 484 26.33 -9.30 22.23
C HIS A 484 27.41 -8.35 22.73
N LYS A 485 27.27 -7.88 23.96
CA LYS A 485 28.29 -7.10 24.66
C LYS A 485 28.99 -8.00 25.69
N LYS A 486 30.32 -8.08 25.61
CA LYS A 486 31.16 -8.80 26.58
C LYS A 486 31.56 -7.90 27.74
#